data_AF-A0AAN8Y2U5-F1
#
_entry.id   AF-A0AAN8Y2U5-F1
#
_cell.length_a   1.000
_cell.length_b   1.000
_cell.length_c   1.000
_cell.angle_alpha   90.00
_cell.angle_beta   90.00
_cell.angle_gamma   90.00
#
_symmetry.space_group_name_H-M   'P 1'
#
loop_
_entity.id
_entity.type
_entity.pdbx_description
1 polymer ?
#
loop_
_entity_poly.entity_id
_entity_poly.type
_entity_poly.pdbx_seq_one_letter_code
_entity_poly.pdbx_strand_id
1 'polypeptide(L)'
;MSAIARSKSRIFSIISRSNRRFSSTVASEPPKEPIISSSSLLKDQAPPSQNLPPPTESSVAEKKSWGFLKYSVIAAVTGGVGTAGYATYAYTTDEIEDKTKSLRESAKYAVGDDASALDKFQALLYSSAMTVPAKLVELYIELRRLTEDQVRGFSEPTSDKLLPDLHPLEQHVFTLVLDLSETLIYSDWKRDRGWRTFKRPGVEDFLEYLAQYFEIVVYSDQLSMYVDPVIERLDPKHCIRYRLSRGDTRYVDGKHFRDLSKLNRDPAKIIYLSGHALESSLQPENCLEIKPWKGEADDTVLLDLIPFLEYVAKHRPADIRAVLASYQGRDIPKEFVERSKEHQRRMQEQKQHGRLWRR
;
A
#
# COMPACT_ATOMS: atom_id res chain seq x y z
N MET A 1 -38.19 9.57 -11.08
CA MET A 1 -38.76 8.22 -11.25
C MET A 1 -37.84 7.21 -10.61
N SER A 2 -38.44 6.37 -9.77
CA SER A 2 -38.00 5.10 -9.18
C SER A 2 -36.62 4.95 -8.53
N ALA A 3 -36.69 4.68 -7.24
CA ALA A 3 -35.64 4.21 -6.35
C ALA A 3 -35.41 2.69 -6.51
N ILE A 4 -34.17 2.24 -6.36
CA ILE A 4 -33.84 0.89 -5.87
C ILE A 4 -32.66 1.04 -4.89
N ALA A 5 -33.01 1.29 -3.63
CA ALA A 5 -32.15 1.05 -2.49
C ALA A 5 -32.86 -0.01 -1.63
N ARG A 6 -32.28 -1.20 -1.48
CA ARG A 6 -32.48 -2.15 -0.35
C ARG A 6 -31.76 -3.47 -0.64
N SER A 7 -30.70 -3.74 0.12
CA SER A 7 -30.45 -5.02 0.83
C SER A 7 -28.95 -5.15 1.16
N LYS A 8 -28.48 -4.48 2.22
CA LYS A 8 -27.12 -4.65 2.77
C LYS A 8 -27.09 -4.51 4.30
N SER A 9 -28.04 -5.10 5.04
CA SER A 9 -28.10 -4.88 6.52
C SER A 9 -28.32 -6.11 7.41
N ARG A 10 -28.07 -7.35 6.97
CA ARG A 10 -28.27 -8.54 7.83
C ARG A 10 -27.02 -9.30 8.28
N ILE A 11 -25.82 -8.91 7.83
CA ILE A 11 -24.58 -9.60 8.22
C ILE A 11 -23.78 -8.82 9.29
N PHE A 12 -24.06 -7.53 9.47
CA PHE A 12 -23.32 -6.66 10.40
C PHE A 12 -23.65 -6.85 11.89
N SER A 13 -24.65 -7.67 12.27
CA SER A 13 -25.07 -7.80 13.68
C SER A 13 -24.40 -8.93 14.47
N ILE A 14 -23.61 -9.81 13.83
CA ILE A 14 -23.10 -11.03 14.49
C ILE A 14 -21.68 -10.84 15.05
N ILE A 15 -20.91 -9.85 14.57
CA ILE A 15 -19.48 -9.71 14.95
C ILE A 15 -19.25 -8.62 16.03
N SER A 16 -20.26 -7.84 16.42
CA SER A 16 -20.10 -6.73 17.37
C SER A 16 -20.15 -7.09 18.87
N ARG A 17 -20.18 -8.38 19.26
CA ARG A 17 -20.43 -8.77 20.67
C ARG A 17 -19.24 -9.25 21.50
N SER A 18 -18.02 -9.26 20.96
CA SER A 18 -16.83 -9.64 21.75
C SER A 18 -15.70 -8.62 21.63
N ASN A 19 -15.86 -7.46 22.28
CA ASN A 19 -14.73 -6.57 22.58
C ASN A 19 -14.82 -6.10 24.04
N ARG A 20 -14.31 -6.94 24.96
CA ARG A 20 -13.94 -6.51 26.30
C ARG A 20 -12.42 -6.37 26.38
N ARG A 21 -12.00 -5.10 26.32
CA ARG A 21 -10.90 -4.45 27.06
C ARG A 21 -9.77 -5.37 27.57
N PHE A 22 -8.65 -5.37 26.86
CA PHE A 22 -7.35 -5.57 27.48
C PHE A 22 -6.73 -4.19 27.76
N SER A 23 -6.54 -3.89 29.04
CA SER A 23 -5.73 -2.75 29.50
C SER A 23 -4.68 -3.33 30.45
N SER A 24 -3.41 -3.20 30.08
CA SER A 24 -2.26 -3.55 30.92
C SER A 24 -1.80 -2.31 31.67
N THR A 25 -1.92 -2.31 32.99
CA THR A 25 -1.30 -1.30 33.86
C THR A 25 -0.30 -2.00 34.76
N VAL A 26 0.98 -1.68 34.56
CA VAL A 26 2.11 -2.11 35.40
C VAL A 26 2.12 -1.22 36.64
N ALA A 27 2.11 -1.82 37.82
CA ALA A 27 2.41 -1.15 39.09
C ALA A 27 3.26 -2.08 39.97
N SER A 28 4.23 -1.48 40.62
CA SER A 28 5.37 -2.06 41.32
C SER A 28 5.12 -2.27 42.84
N GLU A 29 5.70 -3.37 43.35
CA GLU A 29 6.10 -3.72 44.74
C GLU A 29 5.18 -4.56 45.67
N PRO A 30 5.78 -5.41 46.57
CA PRO A 30 5.18 -6.66 47.08
C PRO A 30 4.95 -6.69 48.63
N PRO A 31 4.39 -7.78 49.18
CA PRO A 31 4.71 -8.17 50.56
C PRO A 31 5.07 -9.66 50.79
N LYS A 32 5.87 -9.84 51.85
CA LYS A 32 6.52 -11.05 52.43
C LYS A 32 5.51 -11.84 53.32
N GLU A 33 5.47 -13.18 53.38
CA GLU A 33 6.20 -14.16 54.24
C GLU A 33 5.36 -15.49 54.26
N PRO A 34 5.76 -16.62 54.93
CA PRO A 34 7.01 -17.38 54.90
C PRO A 34 6.80 -18.89 54.61
N ILE A 35 7.93 -19.60 54.46
CA ILE A 35 8.09 -21.02 54.06
C ILE A 35 7.98 -21.96 55.28
N ILE A 36 7.30 -23.11 55.11
CA ILE A 36 7.43 -24.27 56.01
C ILE A 36 7.79 -25.50 55.18
N SER A 37 8.95 -26.09 55.49
CA SER A 37 9.41 -27.41 55.07
C SER A 37 9.28 -28.38 56.24
N SER A 38 8.81 -29.60 55.99
CA SER A 38 9.05 -30.72 56.90
C SER A 38 9.00 -32.05 56.14
N SER A 39 10.19 -32.49 55.75
CA SER A 39 10.52 -33.88 55.54
C SER A 39 10.41 -34.66 56.85
N SER A 40 9.40 -35.51 57.00
CA SER A 40 9.47 -36.71 57.87
C SER A 40 8.28 -37.62 57.60
N LEU A 41 8.50 -38.64 56.77
CA LEU A 41 8.15 -40.04 57.01
C LEU A 41 8.48 -40.87 55.76
N LEU A 42 9.74 -41.27 55.65
CA LEU A 42 10.17 -42.46 54.91
C LEU A 42 10.13 -43.63 55.90
N LYS A 43 9.48 -44.75 55.56
CA LYS A 43 10.17 -46.05 55.37
C LYS A 43 9.25 -47.24 55.08
N ASP A 44 9.88 -48.17 54.34
CA ASP A 44 9.63 -49.61 54.13
C ASP A 44 8.68 -50.01 52.99
N GLN A 45 9.00 -50.93 52.06
CA GLN A 45 10.22 -51.68 51.64
C GLN A 45 9.89 -52.39 50.29
N ALA A 46 10.89 -52.86 49.52
CA ALA A 46 10.82 -53.26 48.10
C ALA A 46 10.67 -54.81 47.80
N PRO A 47 10.95 -55.35 46.56
CA PRO A 47 10.14 -56.20 45.64
C PRO A 47 10.48 -57.74 45.73
N PRO A 48 10.08 -58.74 44.86
CA PRO A 48 9.70 -58.74 43.42
C PRO A 48 8.65 -59.80 42.91
N SER A 49 8.57 -59.95 41.57
CA SER A 49 8.19 -61.12 40.72
C SER A 49 6.74 -61.37 40.19
N GLN A 50 6.72 -61.43 38.84
CA GLN A 50 5.89 -62.18 37.87
C GLN A 50 4.67 -63.00 38.37
N ASN A 51 3.52 -62.80 37.73
CA ASN A 51 2.64 -63.88 37.23
C ASN A 51 1.56 -63.33 36.28
N LEU A 52 1.51 -63.89 35.07
CA LEU A 52 0.34 -63.85 34.16
C LEU A 52 -0.69 -64.90 34.60
N PRO A 53 -2.00 -64.64 34.41
CA PRO A 53 -2.96 -65.70 34.09
C PRO A 53 -3.52 -65.57 32.65
N PRO A 54 -4.09 -66.66 32.09
CA PRO A 54 -4.29 -66.90 30.65
C PRO A 54 -5.67 -66.41 30.13
N PRO A 55 -6.00 -66.57 28.83
CA PRO A 55 -7.07 -65.85 28.16
C PRO A 55 -8.43 -66.53 28.36
N THR A 56 -9.51 -65.77 28.30
CA THR A 56 -10.84 -66.29 27.96
C THR A 56 -11.69 -65.21 27.34
N GLU A 57 -12.45 -65.64 26.34
CA GLU A 57 -13.01 -64.84 25.27
C GLU A 57 -14.30 -64.09 25.62
N SER A 58 -14.52 -63.06 24.81
CA SER A 58 -15.79 -62.69 24.18
C SER A 58 -16.77 -61.75 24.90
N SER A 59 -17.29 -60.85 24.05
CA SER A 59 -18.36 -59.87 24.26
C SER A 59 -17.93 -58.64 25.08
N VAL A 60 -18.09 -57.38 24.65
CA VAL A 60 -19.09 -56.75 23.80
C VAL A 60 -18.43 -55.55 23.11
N ALA A 61 -18.61 -55.44 21.80
CA ALA A 61 -18.32 -54.23 21.05
C ALA A 61 -19.41 -53.19 21.38
N GLU A 62 -19.07 -52.12 22.09
CA GLU A 62 -19.79 -50.85 22.01
C GLU A 62 -19.02 -49.73 22.73
N LYS A 63 -19.06 -48.52 22.16
CA LYS A 63 -18.43 -47.25 22.62
C LYS A 63 -17.00 -46.92 22.14
N LYS A 64 -16.66 -47.17 20.87
CA LYS A 64 -15.44 -46.62 20.23
C LYS A 64 -15.67 -45.68 19.03
N SER A 65 -16.89 -45.44 18.55
CA SER A 65 -17.10 -44.66 17.32
C SER A 65 -16.92 -43.15 17.50
N TRP A 66 -17.17 -42.61 18.69
CA TRP A 66 -17.13 -41.15 18.91
C TRP A 66 -15.71 -40.59 19.06
N GLY A 67 -14.73 -41.43 19.41
CA GLY A 67 -13.31 -41.02 19.46
C GLY A 67 -12.72 -40.84 18.06
N PHE A 68 -12.90 -41.83 17.17
CA PHE A 68 -12.40 -41.77 15.79
C PHE A 68 -13.03 -40.65 14.97
N LEU A 69 -14.34 -40.39 15.15
CA LEU A 69 -15.03 -39.30 14.46
C LEU A 69 -14.42 -37.94 14.82
N LYS A 70 -14.10 -37.72 16.10
CA LYS A 70 -13.44 -36.48 16.57
C LYS A 70 -12.06 -36.28 15.95
N TYR A 71 -11.22 -37.32 15.91
CA TYR A 71 -9.89 -37.23 15.29
C TYR A 71 -9.97 -37.02 13.77
N SER A 72 -10.96 -37.64 13.09
CA SER A 72 -11.15 -37.44 11.64
C SER A 72 -11.57 -36.02 11.28
N VAL A 73 -12.44 -35.41 12.09
CA VAL A 73 -12.86 -34.01 11.92
C VAL A 73 -11.66 -33.08 12.16
N ILE A 74 -10.88 -33.30 13.22
CA ILE A 74 -9.68 -32.50 13.51
C ILE A 74 -8.66 -32.62 12.37
N ALA A 75 -8.39 -33.82 11.85
CA ALA A 75 -7.46 -34.03 10.75
C ALA A 75 -7.94 -33.34 9.45
N ALA A 76 -9.24 -33.43 9.14
CA ALA A 76 -9.82 -32.77 7.97
C ALA A 76 -9.74 -31.24 8.07
N VAL A 77 -10.01 -30.67 9.26
CA VAL A 77 -9.88 -29.23 9.50
C VAL A 77 -8.43 -28.78 9.37
N THR A 78 -7.48 -29.48 10.01
CA THR A 78 -6.05 -29.13 9.93
C THR A 78 -5.51 -29.25 8.50
N GLY A 79 -5.88 -30.30 7.76
CA GLY A 79 -5.51 -30.46 6.36
C GLY A 79 -6.09 -29.37 5.47
N GLY A 80 -7.35 -28.98 5.70
CA GLY A 80 -8.01 -27.88 5.01
C GLY A 80 -7.32 -26.52 5.27
N VAL A 81 -6.96 -26.24 6.52
CA VAL A 81 -6.24 -25.00 6.89
C VAL A 81 -4.84 -24.99 6.28
N GLY A 82 -4.11 -26.10 6.33
CA GLY A 82 -2.77 -26.20 5.75
C GLY A 82 -2.76 -26.01 4.23
N THR A 83 -3.70 -26.64 3.52
CA THR A 83 -3.84 -26.49 2.06
C THR A 83 -4.25 -25.08 1.66
N ALA A 84 -5.22 -24.48 2.36
CA ALA A 84 -5.60 -23.08 2.14
C ALA A 84 -4.42 -22.12 2.41
N GLY A 85 -3.67 -22.34 3.49
CA GLY A 85 -2.48 -21.55 3.82
C GLY A 85 -1.40 -21.63 2.74
N TYR A 86 -1.09 -22.83 2.25
CA TYR A 86 -0.13 -23.02 1.15
C TYR A 86 -0.62 -22.36 -0.14
N ALA A 87 -1.90 -22.53 -0.50
CA ALA A 87 -2.47 -21.94 -1.69
C ALA A 87 -2.43 -20.40 -1.65
N THR A 88 -2.69 -19.79 -0.49
CA THR A 88 -2.57 -18.34 -0.29
C THR A 88 -1.14 -17.85 -0.45
N TYR A 89 -0.16 -18.62 0.00
CA TYR A 89 1.26 -18.27 -0.12
C TYR A 89 1.79 -18.44 -1.56
N ALA A 90 1.39 -19.52 -2.24
CA ALA A 90 1.99 -19.92 -3.51
C ALA A 90 1.32 -19.32 -4.76
N TYR A 91 0.06 -18.89 -4.67
CA TYR A 91 -0.74 -18.49 -5.84
C TYR A 91 -1.50 -17.19 -5.62
N THR A 92 -1.74 -16.45 -6.70
CA THR A 92 -2.66 -15.30 -6.69
C THR A 92 -4.12 -15.76 -6.68
N THR A 93 -5.05 -14.88 -6.29
CA THR A 93 -6.49 -15.20 -6.27
C THR A 93 -7.00 -15.60 -7.66
N ASP A 94 -6.56 -14.90 -8.70
CA ASP A 94 -6.95 -15.18 -10.09
C ASP A 94 -6.40 -16.54 -10.56
N GLU A 95 -5.15 -16.86 -10.22
CA GLU A 95 -4.58 -18.18 -10.54
C GLU A 95 -5.32 -19.33 -9.86
N ILE A 96 -5.78 -19.14 -8.62
CA ILE A 96 -6.61 -20.13 -7.93
C ILE A 96 -7.98 -20.24 -8.60
N GLU A 97 -8.57 -19.11 -8.99
CA GLU A 97 -9.86 -19.12 -9.67
C GLU A 97 -9.81 -19.92 -10.98
N ASP A 98 -8.74 -19.73 -11.76
CA ASP A 98 -8.49 -20.46 -13.00
C ASP A 98 -8.24 -21.94 -12.74
N LYS A 99 -7.35 -22.28 -11.79
CA LYS A 99 -7.02 -23.67 -11.46
C LYS A 99 -8.20 -24.46 -10.89
N THR A 100 -9.13 -23.78 -10.23
CA THR A 100 -10.30 -24.41 -9.60
C THR A 100 -11.57 -24.35 -10.45
N LYS A 101 -11.50 -23.73 -11.64
CA LYS A 101 -12.65 -23.55 -12.53
C LYS A 101 -13.31 -24.88 -12.90
N SER A 102 -12.54 -25.87 -13.32
CA SER A 102 -13.06 -27.20 -13.71
C SER A 102 -13.74 -27.94 -12.54
N LEU A 103 -13.22 -27.79 -11.32
CA LEU A 103 -13.82 -28.35 -10.10
C LEU A 103 -15.15 -27.66 -9.75
N ARG A 104 -15.23 -26.34 -9.92
CA ARG A 104 -16.47 -25.59 -9.71
C ARG A 104 -17.53 -25.90 -10.77
N GLU A 105 -17.10 -26.15 -12.00
CA GLU A 105 -17.97 -26.56 -13.10
C GLU A 105 -18.46 -28.01 -12.96
N SER A 106 -17.64 -28.93 -12.42
CA SER A 106 -18.04 -30.33 -12.21
C SER A 106 -19.16 -30.49 -11.16
N ALA A 107 -19.27 -29.57 -10.21
CA ALA A 107 -20.41 -29.49 -9.30
C ALA A 107 -21.74 -29.07 -9.99
N LYS A 108 -21.67 -28.49 -11.20
CA LYS A 108 -22.83 -28.09 -12.02
C LYS A 108 -23.11 -29.09 -13.15
N TYR A 109 -22.40 -30.20 -13.19
CA TYR A 109 -22.51 -31.21 -14.24
C TYR A 109 -23.92 -31.83 -14.26
N ALA A 110 -24.60 -31.74 -15.40
CA ALA A 110 -25.87 -32.39 -15.68
C ALA A 110 -25.77 -33.17 -17.00
N VAL A 111 -26.31 -34.38 -17.03
CA VAL A 111 -26.29 -35.27 -18.20
C VAL A 111 -27.51 -34.98 -19.08
N GLY A 112 -27.33 -34.97 -20.41
CA GLY A 112 -28.40 -34.74 -21.39
C GLY A 112 -29.47 -35.85 -21.42
N ASP A 113 -30.64 -35.53 -21.97
CA ASP A 113 -31.84 -36.38 -21.89
C ASP A 113 -31.67 -37.76 -22.53
N ASP A 114 -30.76 -37.92 -23.49
CA ASP A 114 -30.54 -39.16 -24.27
C ASP A 114 -29.63 -40.21 -23.58
N ALA A 115 -29.15 -39.96 -22.35
CA ALA A 115 -28.24 -40.88 -21.66
C ALA A 115 -28.95 -42.03 -20.91
N SER A 116 -28.23 -43.14 -20.70
CA SER A 116 -28.76 -44.29 -19.96
C SER A 116 -29.04 -43.95 -18.49
N ALA A 117 -30.00 -44.64 -17.88
CA ALA A 117 -30.38 -44.39 -16.49
C ALA A 117 -29.24 -44.60 -15.49
N LEU A 118 -28.30 -45.51 -15.80
CA LEU A 118 -27.10 -45.73 -14.99
C LEU A 118 -26.12 -44.56 -15.11
N ASP A 119 -25.92 -44.02 -16.32
CA ASP A 119 -25.07 -42.85 -16.54
C ASP A 119 -25.62 -41.61 -15.83
N LYS A 120 -26.96 -41.43 -15.83
CA LYS A 120 -27.64 -40.37 -15.09
C LYS A 120 -27.43 -40.51 -13.58
N PHE A 121 -27.54 -41.72 -13.03
CA PHE A 121 -27.32 -41.98 -11.61
C PHE A 121 -25.85 -41.77 -11.20
N GLN A 122 -24.91 -42.24 -12.01
CA GLN A 122 -23.47 -42.05 -11.78
C GLN A 122 -23.09 -40.57 -11.83
N ALA A 123 -23.65 -39.80 -12.78
CA ALA A 123 -23.44 -38.38 -12.86
C ALA A 123 -24.03 -37.60 -11.68
N LEU A 124 -25.21 -38.00 -11.18
CA LEU A 124 -25.81 -37.42 -9.97
C LEU A 124 -24.97 -37.69 -8.72
N LEU A 125 -24.42 -38.90 -8.59
CA LEU A 125 -23.51 -39.23 -7.50
C LEU A 125 -22.21 -38.43 -7.59
N TYR A 126 -21.64 -38.31 -8.79
CA TYR A 126 -20.42 -37.54 -9.03
C TYR A 126 -20.62 -36.04 -8.76
N SER A 127 -21.70 -35.44 -9.27
CA SER A 127 -22.01 -34.03 -9.03
C SER A 127 -22.27 -33.74 -7.55
N SER A 128 -23.00 -34.63 -6.87
CA SER A 128 -23.22 -34.53 -5.42
C SER A 128 -21.92 -34.62 -4.62
N ALA A 129 -21.01 -35.54 -5.00
CA ALA A 129 -19.71 -35.68 -4.37
C ALA A 129 -18.80 -34.46 -4.58
N MET A 130 -18.88 -33.82 -5.74
CA MET A 130 -18.09 -32.63 -6.08
C MET A 130 -18.68 -31.31 -5.57
N THR A 131 -19.97 -31.30 -5.20
CA THR A 131 -20.65 -30.10 -4.70
C THR A 131 -20.00 -29.54 -3.45
N VAL A 132 -19.69 -30.39 -2.46
CA VAL A 132 -19.09 -29.92 -1.19
C VAL A 132 -17.67 -29.35 -1.40
N PRO A 133 -16.73 -30.05 -2.07
CA PRO A 133 -15.42 -29.49 -2.40
C PRO A 133 -15.51 -28.19 -3.20
N ALA A 134 -16.37 -28.13 -4.24
CA ALA A 134 -16.53 -26.93 -5.04
C ALA A 134 -17.01 -25.73 -4.20
N LYS A 135 -17.98 -25.95 -3.30
CA LYS A 135 -18.49 -24.90 -2.40
C LYS A 135 -17.46 -24.44 -1.36
N LEU A 136 -16.61 -25.34 -0.86
CA LEU A 136 -15.50 -24.97 0.02
C LEU A 136 -14.46 -24.10 -0.68
N VAL A 137 -14.16 -24.41 -1.94
CA VAL A 137 -13.27 -23.58 -2.76
C VAL A 137 -13.89 -22.21 -3.05
N GLU A 138 -15.18 -22.16 -3.40
CA GLU A 138 -15.90 -20.89 -3.56
C GLU A 138 -15.84 -20.04 -2.28
N LEU A 139 -16.10 -20.64 -1.11
CA LEU A 139 -16.00 -19.97 0.19
C LEU A 139 -14.59 -19.46 0.49
N TYR A 140 -13.55 -20.25 0.16
CA TYR A 140 -12.16 -19.83 0.32
C TYR A 140 -11.82 -18.63 -0.58
N ILE A 141 -12.21 -18.66 -1.85
CA ILE A 141 -11.98 -17.55 -2.79
C ILE A 141 -12.71 -16.29 -2.32
N GLU A 142 -13.97 -16.42 -1.85
CA GLU A 142 -14.74 -15.30 -1.33
C GLU A 142 -14.08 -14.70 -0.08
N LEU A 143 -13.68 -15.53 0.90
CA LEU A 143 -13.01 -15.07 2.11
C LEU A 143 -11.66 -14.40 1.79
N ARG A 144 -10.91 -14.95 0.83
CA ARG A 144 -9.65 -14.38 0.38
C ARG A 144 -9.86 -13.02 -0.28
N ARG A 145 -10.83 -12.89 -1.20
CA ARG A 145 -11.19 -11.61 -1.82
C ARG A 145 -11.58 -10.55 -0.80
N LEU A 146 -12.42 -10.90 0.17
CA LEU A 146 -12.80 -9.98 1.25
C LEU A 146 -11.58 -9.51 2.07
N THR A 147 -10.64 -10.42 2.33
CA THR A 147 -9.42 -10.10 3.07
C THR A 147 -8.49 -9.22 2.23
N GLU A 148 -8.30 -9.55 0.95
CA GLU A 148 -7.48 -8.78 0.02
C GLU A 148 -8.06 -7.38 -0.21
N ASP A 149 -9.37 -7.25 -0.41
CA ASP A 149 -10.06 -5.96 -0.55
C ASP A 149 -9.91 -5.09 0.70
N GLN A 150 -9.99 -5.72 1.89
CA GLN A 150 -9.76 -5.01 3.13
C GLN A 150 -8.32 -4.50 3.23
N VAL A 151 -7.32 -5.33 2.90
CA VAL A 151 -5.90 -4.94 2.89
C VAL A 151 -5.66 -3.84 1.85
N ARG A 152 -6.24 -3.99 0.66
CA ARG A 152 -6.14 -3.04 -0.45
C ARG A 152 -6.64 -1.65 -0.05
N GLY A 153 -7.72 -1.58 0.74
CA GLY A 153 -8.22 -0.31 1.28
C GLY A 153 -7.25 0.44 2.20
N PHE A 154 -6.21 -0.24 2.71
CA PHE A 154 -5.14 0.39 3.50
C PHE A 154 -3.81 0.53 2.74
N SER A 155 -3.57 -0.30 1.72
CA SER A 155 -2.30 -0.35 1.00
C SER A 155 -2.29 0.39 -0.32
N GLU A 156 -3.41 0.38 -1.04
CA GLU A 156 -3.53 1.03 -2.34
C GLU A 156 -4.14 2.43 -2.24
N PRO A 157 -3.82 3.29 -3.22
CA PRO A 157 -4.40 4.62 -3.26
C PRO A 157 -5.91 4.57 -3.46
N THR A 158 -6.60 5.61 -2.99
CA THR A 158 -8.07 5.70 -2.98
C THR A 158 -8.72 5.53 -4.37
N SER A 159 -7.98 5.84 -5.45
CA SER A 159 -8.45 5.73 -6.84
C SER A 159 -7.34 5.29 -7.78
N ASP A 160 -7.70 4.58 -8.85
CA ASP A 160 -6.78 4.26 -9.95
C ASP A 160 -6.35 5.50 -10.74
N LYS A 161 -7.21 6.52 -10.78
CA LYS A 161 -6.92 7.85 -11.33
C LYS A 161 -7.09 8.87 -10.21
N LEU A 162 -5.98 9.40 -9.72
CA LEU A 162 -5.95 10.37 -8.63
C LEU A 162 -6.40 11.76 -9.08
N LEU A 163 -6.14 12.10 -10.34
CA LEU A 163 -6.52 13.39 -10.92
C LEU A 163 -7.53 13.19 -12.06
N PRO A 164 -8.46 14.14 -12.24
CA PRO A 164 -9.40 14.10 -13.36
C PRO A 164 -8.66 14.25 -14.70
N ASP A 165 -9.36 13.92 -15.79
CA ASP A 165 -8.84 14.08 -17.14
C ASP A 165 -8.59 15.57 -17.44
N LEU A 166 -7.46 15.86 -18.09
CA LEU A 166 -7.13 17.23 -18.51
C LEU A 166 -8.02 17.69 -19.66
N HIS A 167 -8.34 18.98 -19.67
CA HIS A 167 -8.99 19.59 -20.83
C HIS A 167 -8.10 19.44 -22.08
N PRO A 168 -8.64 19.19 -23.28
CA PRO A 168 -7.83 18.99 -24.50
C PRO A 168 -6.80 20.10 -24.77
N LEU A 169 -7.12 21.34 -24.41
CA LEU A 169 -6.22 22.48 -24.56
C LEU A 169 -5.02 22.48 -23.60
N GLU A 170 -5.12 21.78 -22.46
CA GLU A 170 -4.13 21.77 -21.38
C GLU A 170 -3.23 20.52 -21.38
N GLN A 171 -3.43 19.58 -22.31
CA GLN A 171 -2.64 18.33 -22.38
C GLN A 171 -1.13 18.53 -22.63
N HIS A 172 -0.74 19.74 -23.02
CA HIS A 172 0.65 20.11 -23.26
C HIS A 172 1.35 20.73 -22.04
N VAL A 173 0.62 20.97 -20.95
CA VAL A 173 1.15 21.55 -19.72
C VAL A 173 1.90 20.48 -18.93
N PHE A 174 3.03 20.86 -18.33
CA PHE A 174 3.78 20.01 -17.43
C PHE A 174 3.12 19.98 -16.04
N THR A 175 3.16 18.84 -15.38
CA THR A 175 2.65 18.69 -14.01
C THR A 175 3.83 18.74 -13.04
N LEU A 176 3.83 19.74 -12.17
CA LEU A 176 4.82 19.88 -11.09
C LEU A 176 4.19 19.35 -9.79
N VAL A 177 4.66 18.18 -9.36
CA VAL A 177 4.23 17.52 -8.14
C VAL A 177 5.18 17.94 -7.02
N LEU A 178 4.65 18.53 -5.95
CA LEU A 178 5.40 19.04 -4.82
C LEU A 178 5.08 18.23 -3.56
N ASP A 179 6.10 17.77 -2.86
CA ASP A 179 5.91 17.29 -1.49
C ASP A 179 5.75 18.47 -0.52
N LEU A 180 5.10 18.23 0.62
CA LEU A 180 4.81 19.26 1.61
C LEU A 180 5.92 19.33 2.67
N SER A 181 6.21 18.20 3.32
CA SER A 181 7.13 18.11 4.46
C SER A 181 8.59 18.22 4.01
N GLU A 182 9.36 19.04 4.72
CA GLU A 182 10.79 19.32 4.45
C GLU A 182 11.07 19.82 3.02
N THR A 183 10.01 20.25 2.31
CA THR A 183 10.06 20.71 0.91
C THR A 183 9.49 22.11 0.81
N LEU A 184 8.22 22.31 1.14
CA LEU A 184 7.55 23.62 1.17
C LEU A 184 7.42 24.17 2.59
N ILE A 185 7.30 23.28 3.57
CA ILE A 185 7.17 23.61 4.98
C ILE A 185 8.02 22.70 5.85
N TYR A 186 8.26 23.12 7.08
CA TYR A 186 8.90 22.32 8.12
C TYR A 186 8.06 22.41 9.38
N SER A 187 7.78 21.27 10.00
CA SER A 187 7.03 21.22 11.26
C SER A 187 7.86 20.57 12.34
N ASP A 188 7.94 21.23 13.49
CA ASP A 188 8.59 20.69 14.67
C ASP A 188 7.65 20.72 15.87
N TRP A 189 7.97 19.87 16.85
CA TRP A 189 7.32 19.90 18.14
C TRP A 189 8.34 20.26 19.21
N LYS A 190 8.00 21.24 20.06
CA LYS A 190 8.76 21.52 21.27
C LYS A 190 7.85 21.53 22.48
N ARG A 191 8.37 21.15 23.64
CA ARG A 191 7.60 20.99 24.88
C ARG A 191 6.90 22.28 25.33
N ASP A 192 7.55 23.42 25.11
CA ASP A 192 7.09 24.76 25.50
C ASP A 192 5.96 25.29 24.61
N ARG A 193 5.98 24.96 23.31
CA ARG A 193 5.11 25.60 22.31
C ARG A 193 4.21 24.65 21.53
N GLY A 194 4.38 23.34 21.71
CA GLY A 194 3.70 22.31 20.93
C GLY A 194 4.19 22.23 19.48
N TRP A 195 3.30 21.75 18.60
CA TRP A 195 3.54 21.69 17.16
C TRP A 195 3.53 23.10 16.56
N ARG A 196 4.55 23.41 15.75
CA ARG A 196 4.58 24.61 14.91
C ARG A 196 5.02 24.26 13.51
N THR A 197 4.44 24.96 12.55
CA THR A 197 4.74 24.83 11.12
C THR A 197 5.35 26.12 10.63
N PHE A 198 6.46 26.00 9.92
CA PHE A 198 7.23 27.08 9.31
C PHE A 198 7.12 26.97 7.80
N LYS A 199 7.04 28.13 7.12
CA LYS A 199 7.05 28.20 5.66
C LYS A 199 8.47 28.33 5.15
N ARG A 200 8.85 27.57 4.12
CA ARG A 200 10.17 27.69 3.51
C ARG A 200 10.31 29.08 2.87
N PRO A 201 11.44 29.77 3.01
CA PRO A 201 11.64 31.06 2.38
C PRO A 201 11.39 30.99 0.86
N GLY A 202 10.68 31.98 0.31
CA GLY A 202 10.37 32.07 -1.11
C GLY A 202 9.28 31.12 -1.63
N VAL A 203 8.62 30.35 -0.76
CA VAL A 203 7.59 29.37 -1.19
C VAL A 203 6.38 30.03 -1.90
N GLU A 204 5.95 31.20 -1.42
CA GLU A 204 4.84 31.94 -2.03
C GLU A 204 5.20 32.43 -3.44
N ASP A 205 6.38 33.03 -3.58
CA ASP A 205 6.90 33.51 -4.88
C ASP A 205 7.12 32.35 -5.85
N PHE A 206 7.64 31.22 -5.35
CA PHE A 206 7.84 29.99 -6.12
C PHE A 206 6.52 29.45 -6.70
N LEU A 207 5.49 29.33 -5.86
CA LEU A 207 4.18 28.84 -6.28
C LEU A 207 3.52 29.80 -7.28
N GLU A 208 3.51 31.10 -7.00
CA GLU A 208 2.90 32.10 -7.87
C GLU A 208 3.57 32.20 -9.24
N TYR A 209 4.91 32.13 -9.27
CA TYR A 209 5.64 32.21 -10.52
C TYR A 209 5.43 30.96 -11.38
N LEU A 210 5.54 29.77 -10.78
CA LEU A 210 5.47 28.51 -11.53
C LEU A 210 4.04 28.09 -11.90
N ALA A 211 3.02 28.57 -11.20
CA ALA A 211 1.61 28.32 -11.55
C ALA A 211 1.23 28.82 -12.96
N GLN A 212 2.00 29.76 -13.51
CA GLN A 212 1.81 30.26 -14.88
C GLN A 212 2.27 29.26 -15.95
N TYR A 213 3.13 28.32 -15.57
CA TYR A 213 3.80 27.40 -16.50
C TYR A 213 3.43 25.93 -16.26
N PHE A 214 3.12 25.57 -15.02
CA PHE A 214 2.88 24.20 -14.59
C PHE A 214 1.50 24.04 -13.97
N GLU A 215 0.93 22.85 -14.12
CA GLU A 215 -0.11 22.36 -13.23
C GLU A 215 0.55 21.94 -11.91
N ILE A 216 0.35 22.73 -10.85
CA ILE A 216 0.92 22.43 -9.53
C ILE A 216 0.00 21.48 -8.75
N VAL A 217 0.57 20.38 -8.29
CA VAL A 217 -0.10 19.37 -7.45
C VAL A 217 0.71 19.16 -6.18
N VAL A 218 0.10 19.29 -5.01
CA VAL A 218 0.76 18.90 -3.75
C VAL A 218 0.45 17.43 -3.46
N TYR A 219 1.47 16.61 -3.19
CA TYR A 219 1.32 15.19 -2.91
C TYR A 219 2.10 14.77 -1.67
N SER A 220 1.39 14.71 -0.54
CA SER A 220 1.97 14.47 0.78
C SER A 220 1.57 13.11 1.36
N ASP A 221 2.46 12.51 2.15
CA ASP A 221 2.20 11.34 3.00
C ASP A 221 1.53 11.68 4.33
N GLN A 222 1.18 12.94 4.56
CA GLN A 222 0.45 13.37 5.75
C GLN A 222 -1.06 13.20 5.55
N LEU A 223 -1.78 13.06 6.66
CA LEU A 223 -3.24 12.96 6.63
C LEU A 223 -3.85 14.25 6.09
N SER A 224 -4.97 14.15 5.37
CA SER A 224 -5.72 15.31 4.83
C SER A 224 -6.03 16.35 5.91
N MET A 225 -6.39 15.91 7.12
CA MET A 225 -6.60 16.77 8.29
C MET A 225 -5.43 17.72 8.60
N TYR A 226 -4.21 17.33 8.26
CA TYR A 226 -3.03 18.18 8.40
C TYR A 226 -2.74 18.97 7.11
N VAL A 227 -2.82 18.31 5.95
CA VAL A 227 -2.48 18.88 4.64
C VAL A 227 -3.40 20.05 4.27
N ASP A 228 -4.71 19.88 4.41
CA ASP A 228 -5.71 20.86 3.99
C ASP A 228 -5.55 22.23 4.66
N PRO A 229 -5.53 22.34 6.00
CA PRO A 229 -5.42 23.64 6.68
C PRO A 229 -4.05 24.30 6.51
N VAL A 230 -3.01 23.52 6.16
CA VAL A 230 -1.68 24.04 5.84
C VAL A 230 -1.69 24.67 4.45
N ILE A 231 -2.19 23.94 3.43
CA ILE A 231 -2.26 24.45 2.06
C ILE A 231 -3.15 25.69 1.98
N GLU A 232 -4.30 25.70 2.65
CA GLU A 232 -5.21 26.86 2.68
C GLU A 232 -4.54 28.14 3.21
N ARG A 233 -3.55 28.01 4.10
CA ARG A 233 -2.78 29.15 4.61
C ARG A 233 -1.57 29.47 3.75
N LEU A 234 -0.95 28.46 3.15
CA LEU A 234 0.25 28.58 2.33
C LEU A 234 -0.05 29.20 0.95
N ASP A 235 -1.22 28.90 0.38
CA ASP A 235 -1.61 29.26 -0.97
C ASP A 235 -2.91 30.09 -1.00
N PRO A 236 -2.86 31.36 -0.56
CA PRO A 236 -4.03 32.25 -0.59
C PRO A 236 -4.44 32.64 -2.02
N LYS A 237 -3.56 32.45 -3.02
CA LYS A 237 -3.80 32.78 -4.43
C LYS A 237 -4.36 31.60 -5.23
N HIS A 238 -4.51 30.42 -4.60
CA HIS A 238 -5.01 29.20 -5.24
C HIS A 238 -4.18 28.78 -6.47
N CYS A 239 -2.85 28.90 -6.35
CA CYS A 239 -1.87 28.42 -7.33
C CYS A 239 -1.83 26.89 -7.43
N ILE A 240 -2.12 26.17 -6.35
CA ILE A 240 -2.16 24.71 -6.28
C ILE A 240 -3.51 24.21 -6.80
N ARG A 241 -3.48 23.42 -7.88
CA ARG A 241 -4.71 22.94 -8.54
C ARG A 241 -5.30 21.71 -7.86
N TYR A 242 -4.46 20.80 -7.40
CA TYR A 242 -4.88 19.58 -6.71
C TYR A 242 -4.01 19.30 -5.50
N ARG A 243 -4.62 18.65 -4.50
CA ARG A 243 -3.99 18.24 -3.25
C ARG A 243 -4.25 16.75 -3.06
N LEU A 244 -3.18 16.01 -2.82
CA LEU A 244 -3.18 14.58 -2.56
C LEU A 244 -2.53 14.34 -1.20
N SER A 245 -3.14 13.47 -0.42
CA SER A 245 -2.79 13.19 0.97
C SER A 245 -2.40 11.72 1.15
N ARG A 246 -2.17 11.28 2.40
CA ARG A 246 -1.79 9.90 2.71
C ARG A 246 -2.71 8.85 2.07
N GLY A 247 -4.02 9.10 2.01
CA GLY A 247 -4.99 8.17 1.40
C GLY A 247 -4.78 7.94 -0.10
N ASP A 248 -4.01 8.80 -0.75
CA ASP A 248 -3.68 8.72 -2.16
C ASP A 248 -2.30 8.11 -2.40
N THR A 249 -1.55 7.78 -1.35
CA THR A 249 -0.23 7.13 -1.45
C THR A 249 -0.37 5.62 -1.45
N ARG A 250 0.64 4.93 -1.96
CA ARG A 250 0.76 3.47 -1.87
C ARG A 250 1.58 3.10 -0.64
N TYR A 251 1.05 2.27 0.24
CA TYR A 251 1.76 1.79 1.41
C TYR A 251 2.42 0.44 1.12
N VAL A 252 3.75 0.41 1.16
CA VAL A 252 4.59 -0.75 0.86
C VAL A 252 5.66 -0.86 1.96
N ASP A 253 5.82 -2.04 2.54
CA ASP A 253 6.89 -2.36 3.50
C ASP A 253 7.04 -1.36 4.66
N GLY A 254 5.93 -0.83 5.16
CA GLY A 254 5.95 0.12 6.28
C GLY A 254 6.11 1.59 5.89
N LYS A 255 6.23 1.90 4.59
CA LYS A 255 6.44 3.26 4.08
C LYS A 255 5.38 3.65 3.05
N HIS A 256 5.06 4.94 3.04
CA HIS A 256 4.17 5.54 2.03
C HIS A 256 4.98 6.06 0.84
N PHE A 257 4.63 5.60 -0.34
CA PHE A 257 5.21 6.01 -1.61
C PHE A 257 4.19 6.76 -2.46
N ARG A 258 4.67 7.79 -3.17
CA ARG A 258 3.91 8.51 -4.16
C ARG A 258 3.99 7.72 -5.47
N ASP A 259 2.85 7.27 -5.96
CA ASP A 259 2.75 6.56 -7.24
C ASP A 259 2.34 7.56 -8.32
N LEU A 260 3.31 8.10 -9.04
CA LEU A 260 3.09 9.10 -10.08
C LEU A 260 2.33 8.51 -11.29
N SER A 261 2.35 7.19 -11.48
CA SER A 261 1.60 6.52 -12.54
C SER A 261 0.08 6.66 -12.36
N LYS A 262 -0.37 6.87 -11.12
CA LYS A 262 -1.79 7.03 -10.76
C LYS A 262 -2.29 8.46 -10.92
N LEU A 263 -1.43 9.42 -11.26
CA LEU A 263 -1.83 10.83 -11.45
C LEU A 263 -2.64 11.06 -12.71
N ASN A 264 -2.81 10.08 -13.60
CA ASN A 264 -3.52 10.27 -14.88
C ASN A 264 -2.92 11.43 -15.70
N ARG A 265 -1.58 11.47 -15.75
CA ARG A 265 -0.76 12.43 -16.50
C ARG A 265 0.28 11.66 -17.30
N ASP A 266 0.80 12.29 -18.36
CA ASP A 266 1.88 11.73 -19.16
C ASP A 266 3.19 11.70 -18.33
N PRO A 267 3.79 10.53 -18.06
CA PRO A 267 5.04 10.43 -17.30
C PRO A 267 6.19 11.25 -17.90
N ALA A 268 6.19 11.50 -19.21
CA ALA A 268 7.19 12.35 -19.86
C ALA A 268 7.09 13.84 -19.48
N LYS A 269 6.03 14.24 -18.76
CA LYS A 269 5.72 15.62 -18.38
C LYS A 269 5.50 15.82 -16.88
N ILE A 270 5.82 14.81 -16.06
CA ILE A 270 5.70 14.89 -14.60
C ILE A 270 7.07 15.20 -14.00
N ILE A 271 7.13 16.15 -13.08
CA ILE A 271 8.32 16.43 -12.26
C ILE A 271 7.89 16.32 -10.80
N TYR A 272 8.54 15.46 -10.02
CA TYR A 272 8.30 15.34 -8.58
C TYR A 272 9.42 15.99 -7.78
N LEU A 273 9.11 17.11 -7.12
CA LEU A 273 10.01 17.86 -6.27
C LEU A 273 9.81 17.47 -4.80
N SER A 274 10.85 16.96 -4.15
CA SER A 274 10.83 16.68 -2.71
C SER A 274 12.24 16.70 -2.12
N GLY A 275 12.33 16.99 -0.82
CA GLY A 275 13.55 16.77 -0.05
C GLY A 275 14.01 15.31 -0.01
N HIS A 276 13.06 14.37 -0.17
CA HIS A 276 13.29 12.92 -0.10
C HIS A 276 12.73 12.23 -1.36
N ALA A 277 12.91 12.85 -2.53
CA ALA A 277 12.22 12.44 -3.74
C ALA A 277 12.59 11.01 -4.18
N LEU A 278 13.86 10.63 -4.05
CA LEU A 278 14.33 9.29 -4.45
C LEU A 278 13.81 8.19 -3.52
N GLU A 279 13.60 8.51 -2.25
CA GLU A 279 13.15 7.52 -1.27
C GLU A 279 11.63 7.44 -1.11
N SER A 280 10.88 8.42 -1.63
CA SER A 280 9.44 8.56 -1.42
C SER A 280 8.60 8.36 -2.67
N SER A 281 9.21 8.15 -3.84
CA SER A 281 8.54 7.94 -5.13
C SER A 281 8.74 6.52 -5.65
N LEU A 282 7.77 6.00 -6.41
CA LEU A 282 7.92 4.75 -7.17
C LEU A 282 8.55 4.96 -8.56
N GLN A 283 8.64 6.20 -9.03
CA GLN A 283 9.20 6.56 -10.34
C GLN A 283 10.40 7.51 -10.16
N PRO A 284 11.59 6.98 -9.81
CA PRO A 284 12.78 7.78 -9.53
C PRO A 284 13.24 8.64 -10.72
N GLU A 285 12.91 8.24 -11.95
CA GLU A 285 13.26 8.96 -13.17
C GLU A 285 12.53 10.32 -13.32
N ASN A 286 11.43 10.51 -12.60
CA ASN A 286 10.68 11.77 -12.53
C ASN A 286 11.06 12.62 -11.31
N CYS A 287 11.96 12.15 -10.45
CA CYS A 287 12.32 12.80 -9.20
C CYS A 287 13.34 13.92 -9.41
N LEU A 288 13.06 15.05 -8.78
CA LEU A 288 13.96 16.17 -8.58
C LEU A 288 14.16 16.32 -7.07
N GLU A 289 15.22 15.70 -6.57
CA GLU A 289 15.58 15.75 -5.16
C GLU A 289 16.29 17.07 -4.82
N ILE A 290 15.85 17.70 -3.73
CA ILE A 290 16.39 18.97 -3.24
C ILE A 290 16.87 18.79 -1.81
N LYS A 291 17.63 19.77 -1.28
CA LYS A 291 18.01 19.74 0.13
C LYS A 291 16.74 19.77 1.00
N PRO A 292 16.53 18.79 1.92
CA PRO A 292 15.48 18.84 2.92
C PRO A 292 15.63 20.09 3.78
N TRP A 293 14.54 20.83 3.96
CA TRP A 293 14.54 22.06 4.72
C TRP A 293 14.10 21.82 6.17
N LYS A 294 14.90 22.31 7.11
CA LYS A 294 14.74 22.09 8.56
C LYS A 294 14.55 23.39 9.33
N GLY A 295 14.14 24.45 8.65
CA GLY A 295 13.89 25.76 9.26
C GLY A 295 15.02 26.78 9.09
N GLU A 296 16.01 26.52 8.22
CA GLU A 296 17.07 27.47 7.91
C GLU A 296 16.51 28.74 7.24
N ALA A 297 16.84 29.91 7.77
CA ALA A 297 16.27 31.18 7.32
C ALA A 297 16.96 31.73 6.05
N ASP A 298 18.19 31.29 5.78
CA ASP A 298 19.02 31.62 4.63
C ASP A 298 18.84 30.65 3.45
N ASP A 299 17.87 29.73 3.53
CA ASP A 299 17.55 28.80 2.44
C ASP A 299 16.99 29.55 1.23
N THR A 300 17.62 29.38 0.06
CA THR A 300 17.19 29.95 -1.22
C THR A 300 16.83 28.90 -2.26
N VAL A 301 16.80 27.62 -1.87
CA VAL A 301 16.78 26.48 -2.82
C VAL A 301 15.56 26.51 -3.74
N LEU A 302 14.38 26.88 -3.24
CA LEU A 302 13.19 27.01 -4.07
C LEU A 302 13.35 28.10 -5.13
N LEU A 303 13.88 29.26 -4.75
CA LEU A 303 14.10 30.38 -5.66
C LEU A 303 15.17 30.05 -6.70
N ASP A 304 16.23 29.37 -6.29
CA ASP A 304 17.34 28.96 -7.15
C ASP A 304 16.92 27.93 -8.22
N LEU A 305 15.84 27.19 -7.98
CA LEU A 305 15.27 26.23 -8.94
C LEU A 305 14.38 26.85 -10.00
N ILE A 306 13.85 28.06 -9.76
CA ILE A 306 12.92 28.73 -10.69
C ILE A 306 13.49 28.85 -12.10
N PRO A 307 14.75 29.31 -12.33
CA PRO A 307 15.28 29.46 -13.68
C PRO A 307 15.33 28.15 -14.47
N PHE A 308 15.64 27.04 -13.79
CA PHE A 308 15.67 25.72 -14.42
C PHE A 308 14.27 25.26 -14.81
N LEU A 309 13.30 25.34 -13.89
CA LEU A 309 11.91 24.92 -14.14
C LEU A 309 11.25 25.78 -15.22
N GLU A 310 11.50 27.09 -15.21
CA GLU A 310 11.05 28.00 -16.26
C GLU A 310 11.65 27.63 -17.63
N TYR A 311 12.94 27.34 -17.68
CA TYR A 311 13.60 26.92 -18.91
C TYR A 311 12.98 25.65 -19.47
N VAL A 312 12.73 24.65 -18.62
CA VAL A 312 12.04 23.41 -19.00
C VAL A 312 10.65 23.70 -19.57
N ALA A 313 9.84 24.51 -18.90
CA ALA A 313 8.49 24.83 -19.35
C ALA A 313 8.46 25.59 -20.69
N LYS A 314 9.44 26.47 -20.93
CA LYS A 314 9.55 27.25 -22.17
C LYS A 314 10.04 26.41 -23.35
N HIS A 315 11.01 25.53 -23.14
CA HIS A 315 11.63 24.75 -24.22
C HIS A 315 10.89 23.43 -24.50
N ARG A 316 10.04 22.98 -23.57
CA ARG A 316 9.14 21.82 -23.72
C ARG A 316 9.85 20.59 -24.29
N PRO A 317 10.84 20.02 -23.56
CA PRO A 317 11.50 18.79 -24.00
C PRO A 317 10.45 17.69 -24.22
N ALA A 318 10.69 16.83 -25.21
CA ALA A 318 9.76 15.73 -25.52
C ALA A 318 9.60 14.75 -24.34
N ASP A 319 10.69 14.53 -23.58
CA ASP A 319 10.68 13.74 -22.36
C ASP A 319 11.55 14.42 -21.29
N ILE A 320 10.92 14.80 -20.17
CA ILE A 320 11.60 15.45 -19.06
C ILE A 320 12.62 14.55 -18.36
N ARG A 321 12.39 13.24 -18.38
CA ARG A 321 13.22 12.25 -17.66
C ARG A 321 14.64 12.24 -18.21
N ALA A 322 14.80 12.44 -19.52
CA ALA A 322 16.12 12.57 -20.15
C ALA A 322 16.87 13.82 -19.68
N VAL A 323 16.14 14.93 -19.46
CA VAL A 323 16.73 16.15 -18.90
C VAL A 323 17.13 15.91 -17.46
N LEU A 324 16.24 15.40 -16.61
CA LEU A 324 16.52 15.12 -15.20
C LEU A 324 17.69 14.14 -15.03
N ALA A 325 17.76 13.09 -15.85
CA ALA A 325 18.88 12.14 -15.88
C ALA A 325 20.23 12.84 -16.12
N SER A 326 20.28 13.89 -16.95
CA SER A 326 21.51 14.65 -17.22
C SER A 326 22.02 15.48 -16.04
N TYR A 327 21.19 15.67 -15.00
CA TYR A 327 21.52 16.39 -13.78
C TYR A 327 21.62 15.48 -12.54
N GLN A 328 21.40 14.18 -12.67
CA GLN A 328 21.45 13.25 -11.53
C GLN A 328 22.79 13.34 -10.77
N GLY A 329 22.69 13.42 -9.44
CA GLY A 329 23.84 13.54 -8.55
C GLY A 329 24.52 14.91 -8.51
N ARG A 330 23.94 15.94 -9.15
CA ARG A 330 24.45 17.31 -9.17
C ARG A 330 23.49 18.28 -8.50
N ASP A 331 24.02 19.42 -8.07
CA ASP A 331 23.23 20.57 -7.63
C ASP A 331 22.62 21.26 -8.87
N ILE A 332 21.34 20.97 -9.13
CA ILE A 332 20.63 21.39 -10.35
C ILE A 332 20.71 22.90 -10.57
N PRO A 333 20.37 23.78 -9.58
CA PRO A 333 20.51 25.21 -9.75
C PRO A 333 21.90 25.66 -10.19
N LYS A 334 22.96 25.18 -9.52
CA LYS A 334 24.33 25.59 -9.82
C LYS A 334 24.77 25.12 -11.20
N GLU A 335 24.53 23.85 -11.50
CA GLU A 335 24.85 23.25 -12.80
C GLU A 335 24.08 23.93 -13.93
N PHE A 336 22.82 24.30 -13.72
CA PHE A 336 22.01 25.00 -14.73
C PHE A 336 22.57 26.39 -15.03
N VAL A 337 22.99 27.15 -14.02
CA VAL A 337 23.62 28.45 -14.20
C VAL A 337 24.94 28.32 -14.97
N GLU A 338 25.76 27.31 -14.66
CA GLU A 338 27.02 27.07 -15.35
C GLU A 338 26.82 26.66 -16.81
N ARG A 339 25.91 25.70 -17.08
CA ARG A 339 25.56 25.28 -18.45
C ARG A 339 24.98 26.43 -19.27
N SER A 340 24.16 27.28 -18.66
CA SER A 340 23.58 28.44 -19.33
C SER A 340 24.66 29.46 -19.73
N LYS A 341 25.63 29.74 -18.85
CA LYS A 341 26.78 30.60 -19.15
C LYS A 341 27.65 30.02 -20.28
N GLU A 342 27.92 28.72 -20.23
CA GLU A 342 28.69 28.05 -21.27
C GLU A 342 27.99 28.10 -22.63
N HIS A 343 26.68 27.83 -22.66
CA HIS A 343 25.87 27.91 -23.87
C HIS A 343 25.90 29.33 -24.46
N GLN A 344 25.74 30.36 -23.62
CA GLN A 344 25.86 31.76 -24.05
C GLN A 344 27.24 32.09 -24.63
N ARG A 345 28.33 31.60 -24.02
CA ARG A 345 29.69 31.79 -24.52
C ARG A 345 29.89 31.15 -25.90
N ARG A 346 29.47 29.88 -26.07
CA ARG A 346 29.57 29.17 -27.37
C ARG A 346 28.78 29.90 -28.47
N MET A 347 27.59 30.41 -28.15
CA MET A 347 26.78 31.18 -29.09
C MET A 347 27.43 32.52 -29.48
N GLN A 348 28.16 33.17 -28.57
CA GLN A 348 28.92 34.39 -28.86
C GLN A 348 30.14 34.10 -29.75
N GLU A 349 30.89 33.03 -29.46
CA GLU A 349 32.03 32.60 -30.26
C GLU A 349 31.62 32.25 -31.69
N GLN A 350 30.51 31.51 -31.88
CA GLN A 350 29.97 31.21 -33.21
C GLN A 350 29.53 32.47 -33.97
N LYS A 351 28.91 33.45 -33.30
CA LYS A 351 28.55 34.74 -33.92
C LYS A 351 29.79 35.55 -34.32
N GLN A 352 30.86 35.52 -33.53
CA GLN A 352 32.11 36.19 -33.88
C GLN A 352 32.80 35.50 -35.05
N HIS A 353 32.89 34.16 -35.04
CA HIS A 353 33.40 33.39 -36.17
C HIS A 353 32.60 33.66 -37.45
N GLY A 354 31.27 33.59 -37.41
CA GLY A 354 30.42 33.87 -38.56
C GLY A 354 30.52 35.30 -39.10
N ARG A 355 30.95 36.27 -38.28
CA ARG A 355 31.26 37.64 -38.72
C ARG A 355 32.64 37.76 -39.37
N LEU A 356 33.62 36.97 -38.91
CA LEU A 356 34.96 36.90 -39.49
C LEU A 356 34.95 36.28 -40.90
N TRP A 357 34.08 35.30 -41.16
CA TRP A 357 33.93 34.67 -42.49
C TRP A 357 33.07 35.48 -43.49
N ARG A 358 32.47 36.61 -43.08
CA ARG A 358 31.66 37.50 -43.93
C ARG A 358 32.37 38.80 -44.35
N ARG A 359 33.62 38.99 -43.93
CA ARG A 359 34.53 40.03 -44.45
C ARG A 359 35.54 39.37 -45.36
#